data_AF-A0A354XMH6-F1
#
_entry.id   AF-A0A354XMH6-F1
#
_cell.length_a   1.000
_cell.length_b   1.000
_cell.length_c   1.000
_cell.angle_alpha   90.00
_cell.angle_beta   90.00
_cell.angle_gamma   90.00
#
_symmetry.space_group_name_H-M   'P 1'
#
loop_
_entity.id
_entity.type
_entity.pdbx_description
1 polymer ?
#
loop_
_entity_poly.entity_id
_entity_poly.type
_entity_poly.pdbx_seq_one_letter_code
_entity_poly.pdbx_strand_id
1 'polypeptide(L)'
;AALEQDGFRVSVVTQNIDDLHERAGSRHVLHLHGEILKARSSVDARLRYPLPKGGIRLGEVCDKGSQLRPDVVWFGEAVPLFEEACELVSQADFLLVVGTSLAVMPAASLLTYIDYDTPCALIDP
;
A
#
# COMPACT_ATOMS: atom_id res chain seq x y z
N ALA A 1 -10.62 -4.03 10.30
CA ALA A 1 -11.15 -3.62 11.62
C ALA A 1 -12.11 -4.63 12.26
N ALA A 2 -13.39 -4.73 11.86
CA ALA A 2 -14.35 -5.63 12.54
C ALA A 2 -13.89 -7.10 12.58
N LEU A 3 -13.43 -7.64 11.45
CA LEU A 3 -12.83 -8.99 11.40
C LEU A 3 -11.64 -9.15 12.37
N GLU A 4 -10.78 -8.12 12.52
CA GLU A 4 -9.71 -8.19 13.52
C GLU A 4 -10.23 -8.20 14.96
N GLN A 5 -11.32 -7.47 15.23
CA GLN A 5 -11.97 -7.45 16.55
C GLN A 5 -12.62 -8.79 16.88
N ASP A 6 -13.12 -9.49 15.87
CA ASP A 6 -13.68 -10.85 15.99
C ASP A 6 -12.59 -11.93 16.13
N GLY A 7 -11.31 -11.55 16.15
CA GLY A 7 -10.18 -12.44 16.44
C GLY A 7 -9.47 -12.99 15.19
N PHE A 8 -9.84 -12.56 13.99
CA PHE A 8 -9.13 -12.95 12.77
C PHE A 8 -7.80 -12.19 12.64
N ARG A 9 -6.76 -12.88 12.17
CA ARG A 9 -5.52 -12.23 11.71
C ARG A 9 -5.75 -11.67 10.32
N VAL A 10 -5.95 -10.36 10.21
CA VAL A 10 -6.21 -9.68 8.94
C VAL A 10 -5.03 -8.78 8.59
N SER A 11 -4.53 -8.94 7.37
CA SER A 11 -3.59 -8.01 6.74
C SER A 11 -4.26 -7.38 5.53
N VAL A 12 -4.19 -6.05 5.42
CA VAL A 12 -4.72 -5.29 4.29
C VAL A 12 -3.57 -4.91 3.38
N VAL A 13 -3.55 -5.42 2.16
CA VAL A 13 -2.65 -4.95 1.10
C VAL A 13 -3.45 -4.02 0.19
N THR A 14 -3.09 -2.74 0.14
CA THR A 14 -3.88 -1.72 -0.59
C THR A 14 -3.09 -1.02 -1.68
N GLN A 15 -3.77 -0.75 -2.79
CA GLN A 15 -3.30 0.14 -3.86
C GLN A 15 -3.68 1.60 -3.60
N ASN A 16 -4.52 1.86 -2.60
CA ASN A 16 -4.92 3.20 -2.20
C ASN A 16 -3.78 3.90 -1.47
N ILE A 17 -3.74 5.22 -1.61
CA ILE A 17 -2.71 6.08 -1.03
C ILE A 17 -3.21 6.89 0.18
N ASP A 18 -4.52 6.88 0.43
CA ASP A 18 -5.14 7.49 1.61
C ASP A 18 -5.03 6.60 2.87
N ASP A 19 -5.40 7.14 4.03
CA ASP A 19 -5.31 6.50 5.34
C ASP A 19 -6.67 5.95 5.85
N LEU A 20 -7.60 5.65 4.95
CA LEU A 20 -8.97 5.30 5.35
C LEU A 20 -9.06 3.95 6.08
N HIS A 21 -8.19 2.99 5.78
CA HIS A 21 -8.15 1.71 6.48
C HIS A 21 -7.75 1.88 7.95
N GLU A 22 -6.72 2.70 8.20
CA GLU A 22 -6.21 3.06 9.51
C GLU A 22 -7.27 3.82 10.30
N ARG A 23 -7.91 4.81 9.67
CA ARG A 23 -8.99 5.59 10.29
C ARG A 23 -10.21 4.73 10.61
N ALA A 24 -10.47 3.69 9.82
CA ALA A 24 -11.49 2.68 10.12
C ALA A 24 -11.06 1.68 11.21
N GLY A 25 -9.81 1.73 11.68
CA GLY A 25 -9.29 0.93 12.79
C GLY A 25 -8.58 -0.35 12.37
N SER A 26 -8.26 -0.56 11.09
CA SER A 26 -7.39 -1.67 10.68
C SER A 26 -5.96 -1.40 11.14
N ARG A 27 -5.27 -2.42 11.65
CA ARG A 27 -3.94 -2.27 12.29
C ARG A 27 -2.78 -2.75 11.44
N HIS A 28 -3.04 -3.64 10.49
CA HIS A 28 -2.02 -4.24 9.63
C HIS A 28 -2.31 -3.85 8.19
N VAL A 29 -1.79 -2.70 7.76
CA VAL A 29 -2.01 -2.15 6.42
C VAL A 29 -0.66 -1.97 5.73
N LEU A 30 -0.55 -2.51 4.51
CA LEU A 30 0.60 -2.37 3.63
C LEU A 30 0.17 -1.58 2.38
N HIS A 31 0.74 -0.39 2.21
CA HIS A 31 0.48 0.50 1.07
C HIS A 31 1.42 0.21 -0.09
N LEU A 32 0.97 -0.53 -1.09
CA LEU A 32 1.77 -0.85 -2.28
C LEU A 32 2.20 0.42 -3.02
N HIS A 33 1.29 1.39 -3.14
CA HIS A 33 1.52 2.61 -3.91
C HIS A 33 1.96 3.80 -3.04
N GLY A 34 2.38 3.54 -1.80
CA GLY A 34 2.80 4.57 -0.85
C GLY A 34 1.62 5.31 -0.20
N GLU A 35 1.92 6.41 0.47
CA GLU A 35 1.01 7.11 1.37
C GLU A 35 1.01 8.61 1.06
N ILE A 36 -0.15 9.18 0.74
CA ILE A 36 -0.29 10.57 0.31
C ILE A 36 -0.03 11.59 1.42
N LEU A 37 -0.16 11.17 2.68
CA LEU A 37 0.13 11.99 3.87
C LEU A 37 1.61 11.95 4.27
N LYS A 38 2.47 11.43 3.39
CA LYS A 38 3.92 11.44 3.53
C LYS A 38 4.56 12.09 2.31
N ALA A 39 5.75 12.64 2.54
CA ALA A 39 6.65 13.11 1.49
C ALA A 39 7.90 12.22 1.47
N ARG A 40 8.59 12.19 0.34
CA ARG A 40 9.88 11.50 0.21
C ARG A 40 10.87 12.28 -0.64
N SER A 41 12.14 11.93 -0.51
CA SER A 41 13.19 12.45 -1.39
C SER A 41 12.98 11.97 -2.83
N SER A 42 13.30 12.85 -3.78
CA SER A 42 13.31 12.53 -5.22
C SER A 42 14.53 11.72 -5.65
N VAL A 43 15.55 11.56 -4.80
CA VAL A 43 16.80 10.84 -5.13
C VAL A 43 17.10 9.67 -4.20
N ASP A 44 16.38 9.53 -3.07
CA ASP A 44 16.51 8.40 -2.16
C ASP A 44 15.15 8.07 -1.51
N ALA A 45 14.46 7.05 -2.03
CA ALA A 45 13.11 6.69 -1.59
C ALA A 45 13.01 6.25 -0.12
N ARG A 46 14.14 5.96 0.55
CA ARG A 46 14.17 5.59 1.97
C ARG A 46 13.98 6.80 2.89
N LEU A 47 14.25 8.01 2.38
CA LEU A 47 14.05 9.25 3.12
C LEU A 47 12.59 9.68 3.01
N ARG A 48 11.81 9.33 4.04
CA ARG A 48 10.37 9.59 4.16
C ARG A 48 10.12 10.58 5.30
N TYR A 49 9.15 11.46 5.11
CA TYR A 49 8.84 12.56 6.00
C TYR A 49 7.32 12.64 6.21
N PRO A 50 6.82 12.91 7.43
CA PRO A 50 5.41 13.25 7.62
C PRO A 50 5.05 14.50 6.81
N LEU A 51 3.92 14.47 6.10
CA LEU A 51 3.44 15.63 5.36
C LEU A 51 2.31 16.31 6.14
N PRO A 52 2.56 17.48 6.78
CA PRO A 52 1.50 18.23 7.45
C PRO A 52 0.49 18.80 6.44
N LYS A 53 -0.69 19.19 6.95
CA LYS A 53 -1.73 19.85 6.15
C LYS A 53 -1.14 21.07 5.44
N GLY A 54 -1.23 21.10 4.10
CA GLY A 54 -0.69 22.17 3.27
C GLY A 54 0.11 21.70 2.05
N GLY A 55 0.48 20.41 1.99
CA GLY A 55 1.19 19.84 0.85
C GLY A 55 2.66 20.25 0.78
N ILE A 56 3.31 19.90 -0.33
CA ILE A 56 4.75 20.14 -0.55
C ILE A 56 4.90 21.40 -1.40
N ARG A 57 5.75 22.34 -0.97
CA ARG A 57 6.07 23.53 -1.78
C ARG A 57 7.28 23.30 -2.68
N LEU A 58 7.31 23.97 -3.82
CA LEU A 58 8.53 24.06 -4.63
C LEU A 58 9.64 24.73 -3.83
N GLY A 59 10.84 24.14 -3.87
CA GLY A 59 11.99 24.54 -3.06
C GLY A 59 12.05 23.88 -1.67
N GLU A 60 11.04 23.11 -1.28
CA GLU A 60 11.09 22.30 -0.06
C GLU A 60 11.91 21.04 -0.33
N VAL A 61 13.08 20.91 0.30
CA VAL A 61 14.07 19.87 0.00
C VAL A 61 14.22 18.87 1.14
N CYS A 62 14.60 17.64 0.81
CA CYS A 62 14.97 16.63 1.79
C CYS A 62 16.38 16.88 2.34
N ASP A 63 16.82 16.02 3.26
CA ASP A 63 18.16 16.09 3.89
C ASP A 63 19.33 15.95 2.90
N LYS A 64 19.06 15.50 1.67
CA LYS A 64 20.03 15.43 0.56
C LYS A 64 19.98 16.62 -0.40
N GLY A 65 19.18 17.65 -0.09
CA GLY A 65 19.03 18.85 -0.92
C GLY A 65 18.20 18.66 -2.20
N SER A 66 17.59 17.49 -2.42
CA SER A 66 16.66 17.27 -3.54
C SER A 66 15.25 17.73 -3.18
N GLN A 67 14.48 18.23 -4.16
CA GLN A 67 13.06 18.53 -4.00
C GLN A 67 12.30 17.36 -3.37
N LEU A 68 11.48 17.64 -2.35
CA LEU A 68 10.51 16.70 -1.81
C LEU A 68 9.39 16.47 -2.82
N ARG A 69 8.84 15.26 -2.81
CA ARG A 69 7.67 14.87 -3.59
C ARG A 69 6.73 14.01 -2.74
N PRO A 70 5.45 13.86 -3.12
CA PRO A 70 4.56 12.96 -2.41
C PRO A 70 5.13 11.55 -2.39
N ASP A 71 4.96 10.87 -1.26
CA ASP A 71 5.44 9.51 -1.06
C ASP A 71 4.49 8.48 -1.67
N VAL A 72 4.28 8.62 -2.98
CA VAL A 72 3.44 7.74 -3.78
C VAL A 72 4.23 7.21 -4.97
N VAL A 73 3.86 6.01 -5.40
CA VAL A 73 4.42 5.35 -6.58
C VAL A 73 3.74 5.92 -7.83
N TRP A 74 4.54 6.48 -8.74
CA TRP A 74 4.07 6.91 -10.06
C TRP A 74 4.18 5.79 -11.08
N PHE A 75 3.47 5.94 -12.21
CA PHE A 75 3.63 5.03 -13.34
C PHE A 75 5.10 4.97 -13.80
N GLY A 76 5.58 3.74 -14.00
CA GLY A 76 6.97 3.47 -14.37
C GLY A 76 7.94 3.39 -13.19
N GLU A 77 7.49 3.66 -11.96
CA GLU A 77 8.30 3.45 -10.77
C GLU A 77 8.16 2.02 -10.22
N ALA A 78 9.19 1.57 -9.50
CA ALA A 78 9.12 0.32 -8.77
C ALA A 78 8.10 0.41 -7.62
N VAL A 79 7.45 -0.72 -7.33
CA VAL A 79 6.57 -0.92 -6.16
C VAL A 79 7.42 -1.57 -5.06
N PRO A 80 7.97 -0.81 -4.10
CA PRO A 80 9.03 -1.29 -3.22
C PRO A 80 8.57 -2.37 -2.24
N LEU A 81 7.30 -2.35 -1.84
CA LEU A 81 6.73 -3.31 -0.88
C LEU A 81 6.05 -4.50 -1.57
N PHE A 82 6.31 -4.71 -2.86
CA PHE A 82 5.65 -5.78 -3.61
C PHE A 82 6.07 -7.17 -3.11
N GLU A 83 7.34 -7.38 -2.82
CA GLU A 83 7.84 -8.66 -2.30
C GLU A 83 7.23 -8.99 -0.93
N GLU A 84 7.19 -8.02 -0.01
CA GLU A 84 6.52 -8.17 1.29
C GLU A 84 5.02 -8.45 1.14
N ALA A 85 4.35 -7.82 0.18
CA ALA A 85 2.95 -8.12 -0.13
C ALA A 85 2.78 -9.56 -0.64
N CYS A 86 3.68 -10.06 -1.49
CA CYS A 86 3.67 -11.45 -1.94
C CYS A 86 3.82 -12.42 -0.77
N GLU A 87 4.74 -12.15 0.16
CA GLU A 87 4.94 -12.98 1.36
C GLU A 87 3.74 -12.96 2.30
N LEU A 88 3.04 -11.82 2.44
CA LEU A 88 1.82 -11.74 3.23
C LEU A 88 0.67 -12.52 2.58
N VAL A 89 0.51 -12.36 1.27
CA VAL A 89 -0.56 -13.02 0.51
C VAL A 89 -0.35 -14.53 0.47
N SER A 90 0.89 -15.02 0.37
CA SER A 90 1.17 -16.48 0.38
C SER A 90 0.88 -17.18 1.69
N GLN A 91 0.74 -16.43 2.80
CA GLN A 91 0.40 -16.96 4.12
C GLN A 91 -1.10 -16.92 4.44
N ALA A 92 -1.93 -16.47 3.49
CA ALA A 92 -3.35 -16.27 3.73
C ALA A 92 -4.11 -17.61 3.65
N ASP A 93 -4.94 -17.89 4.66
CA ASP A 93 -5.90 -19.00 4.62
C ASP A 93 -7.16 -18.66 3.79
N PHE A 94 -7.36 -17.37 3.48
CA PHE A 94 -8.43 -16.85 2.65
C PHE A 94 -8.03 -15.49 2.06
N LEU A 95 -8.29 -15.25 0.78
CA LEU A 95 -8.05 -13.95 0.14
C LEU A 95 -9.36 -13.23 -0.22
N LEU A 96 -9.53 -12.00 0.27
CA LEU A 96 -10.57 -11.08 -0.22
C LEU A 96 -9.95 -10.06 -1.17
N VAL A 97 -10.44 -10.04 -2.41
CA VAL A 97 -10.15 -8.97 -3.37
C VAL A 97 -11.35 -8.03 -3.38
N VAL A 98 -11.14 -6.75 -3.04
CA VAL A 98 -12.25 -5.79 -2.86
C VAL A 98 -11.97 -4.53 -3.65
N GLY A 99 -12.93 -4.12 -4.49
CA GLY A 99 -12.94 -2.81 -5.15
C GLY A 99 -11.71 -2.53 -6.02
N THR A 100 -11.27 -3.50 -6.80
CA THR A 100 -10.16 -3.33 -7.74
C THR A 100 -10.39 -4.13 -9.03
N SER A 101 -10.08 -3.51 -10.17
CA SER A 101 -10.17 -4.14 -11.48
C SER A 101 -9.05 -5.14 -11.76
N LEU A 102 -8.03 -5.21 -10.90
CA LEU A 102 -6.84 -6.04 -11.09
C LEU A 102 -6.16 -5.85 -12.46
N ALA A 103 -6.16 -4.62 -12.98
CA ALA A 103 -5.57 -4.30 -14.28
C ALA A 103 -4.11 -3.79 -14.19
N VAL A 104 -3.70 -3.30 -13.02
CA VAL A 104 -2.41 -2.62 -12.85
C VAL A 104 -1.37 -3.60 -12.30
N MET A 105 -0.33 -3.83 -13.09
CA MET A 105 0.83 -4.62 -12.67
C MET A 105 1.80 -3.75 -11.86
N PRO A 106 2.50 -4.32 -10.86
CA PRO A 106 2.48 -5.74 -10.48
C PRO A 106 1.36 -6.12 -9.50
N ALA A 107 0.58 -5.17 -8.97
CA ALA A 107 -0.43 -5.47 -7.94
C ALA A 107 -1.42 -6.58 -8.34
N ALA A 108 -1.84 -6.61 -9.61
CA ALA A 108 -2.72 -7.63 -10.14
C ALA A 108 -2.16 -9.07 -10.05
N SER A 109 -0.84 -9.25 -10.03
CA SER A 109 -0.25 -10.59 -9.91
C SER A 109 -0.20 -11.12 -8.48
N LEU A 110 -0.59 -10.35 -7.46
CA LEU A 110 -0.66 -10.88 -6.09
C LEU A 110 -1.56 -12.13 -5.99
N LEU A 111 -2.58 -12.24 -6.84
CA LEU A 111 -3.43 -13.43 -6.92
C LEU A 111 -2.67 -14.72 -7.27
N THR A 112 -1.48 -14.62 -7.87
CA THR A 112 -0.68 -15.79 -8.25
C THR A 112 0.22 -16.27 -7.11
N TYR A 113 0.21 -15.59 -5.95
CA TYR A 113 1.08 -15.91 -4.81
C TYR A 113 0.35 -16.62 -3.67
N ILE A 114 -0.98 -16.77 -3.71
CA ILE A 114 -1.71 -17.61 -2.76
C ILE A 114 -1.50 -19.11 -3.07
N ASP A 115 -1.59 -19.95 -2.03
CA ASP A 115 -1.61 -21.40 -2.23
C ASP A 115 -2.83 -21.83 -3.05
N TYR A 116 -2.69 -22.88 -3.86
CA TYR A 116 -3.73 -23.32 -4.81
C TYR A 116 -5.09 -23.62 -4.16
N ASP A 117 -5.07 -24.16 -2.94
CA ASP A 117 -6.29 -24.52 -2.20
C ASP A 117 -6.88 -23.35 -1.39
N THR A 118 -6.22 -22.18 -1.40
CA THR A 118 -6.69 -20.99 -0.68
C THR A 118 -7.95 -20.44 -1.33
N PRO A 119 -9.09 -20.40 -0.61
CA PRO A 119 -10.29 -19.79 -1.13
C PRO A 119 -10.08 -18.28 -1.38
N CYS A 120 -10.54 -17.82 -2.54
CA CYS A 120 -10.47 -16.41 -2.93
C CYS A 120 -11.88 -15.91 -3.31
N ALA A 121 -12.27 -14.75 -2.78
CA ALA A 121 -13.51 -14.08 -3.13
C ALA A 121 -13.24 -12.69 -3.71
N LEU A 122 -13.96 -12.35 -4.77
CA LEU A 122 -13.99 -11.01 -5.35
C LEU A 122 -15.26 -10.29 -4.89
N ILE A 123 -15.10 -9.10 -4.35
CA ILE A 123 -16.18 -8.17 -4.00
C ILE A 123 -15.99 -6.91 -4.85
N ASP A 124 -16.74 -6.85 -5.93
CA ASP A 124 -16.76 -5.73 -6.88
C ASP A 124 -18.23 -5.47 -7.28
N PRO A 125 -18.63 -4.22 -7.63
CA PRO A 125 -20.02 -3.88 -7.97
C PRO A 125 -20.54 -4.54 -9.25
#